data_AF-W2WZ97-F1
#
_entry.id   AF-W2WZ97-F1
#
_cell.length_a   1.000
_cell.length_b   1.000
_cell.length_c   1.000
_cell.angle_alpha   90.00
_cell.angle_beta   90.00
_cell.angle_gamma   90.00
#
_symmetry.space_group_name_H-M   'P 1'
#
loop_
_entity.id
_entity.type
_entity.pdbx_description
1 polymer ?
#
loop_
_entity_poly.entity_id
_entity_poly.type
_entity_poly.pdbx_seq_one_letter_code
_entity_poly.pdbx_strand_id
1 'polypeptide(L)'
;MLLIDILDMEEELLLLHFDECISFLKRHLMREDEPAAVLVHCVYGQSRSAAICVAFLMATQSKTLLDSYDEVQKVRPCISINPGFLRQLELFERMENNPEIMSSTPAHAELRMMMAKWQRLKTGVAEIVTTPQLTRPAQSLCCRKCNYVLCTTRNQLTHTPATGGICAGIFIEPMQWMTMNPTFMTNNDGKLLCPSCKAKLGSWNWIGVKCNCKCFVSPAFQLVPSRTHCRVL
;
A
#
# COMPACT_ATOMS: atom_id res chain seq x y z
N MET A 1 0.93 -17.88 22.13
CA MET A 1 0.26 -16.56 22.23
C MET A 1 0.93 -15.63 21.25
N LEU A 2 0.16 -14.90 20.44
CA LEU A 2 0.67 -13.85 19.55
C LEU A 2 0.20 -12.50 20.10
N LEU A 3 1.10 -11.51 20.15
CA LEU A 3 0.80 -10.16 20.62
C LEU A 3 1.27 -9.16 19.56
N ILE A 4 0.35 -8.33 19.08
CA ILE A 4 0.64 -7.22 18.18
C ILE A 4 0.44 -5.91 18.96
N ASP A 5 1.52 -5.15 19.14
CA ASP A 5 1.47 -3.85 19.79
C ASP A 5 1.10 -2.77 18.78
N ILE A 6 -0.19 -2.43 18.72
CA ILE A 6 -0.73 -1.45 17.78
C ILE A 6 -1.89 -0.65 18.40
N LEU A 7 -1.87 0.65 18.15
CA LEU A 7 -2.94 1.57 18.55
C LEU A 7 -4.15 1.49 17.61
N ASP A 8 -5.32 1.88 18.08
CA ASP A 8 -6.54 1.92 17.28
C ASP A 8 -6.71 3.29 16.61
N MET A 9 -5.77 3.64 15.75
CA MET A 9 -5.71 4.93 15.06
C MET A 9 -5.68 4.69 13.55
N GLU A 10 -6.28 5.60 12.78
CA GLU A 10 -6.35 5.47 11.32
C GLU A 10 -4.98 5.49 10.63
N GLU A 11 -3.99 6.08 11.30
CA GLU A 11 -2.62 6.20 10.81
C GLU A 11 -1.81 4.92 11.02
N GLU A 12 -2.22 3.99 11.89
CA GLU A 12 -1.45 2.76 12.13
C GLU A 12 -1.60 1.74 11.00
N LEU A 13 -0.54 0.95 10.75
CA LEU A 13 -0.49 -0.05 9.68
C LEU A 13 -0.74 -1.47 10.18
N LEU A 14 -2.01 -1.82 10.39
CA LEU A 14 -2.41 -3.17 10.76
C LEU A 14 -2.12 -4.21 9.67
N LEU A 15 -2.18 -3.82 8.39
CA LEU A 15 -1.95 -4.71 7.24
C LEU A 15 -0.59 -5.42 7.31
N LEU A 16 0.45 -4.75 7.83
CA LEU A 16 1.78 -5.34 7.99
C LEU A 16 1.80 -6.57 8.93
N HIS A 17 0.77 -6.73 9.75
CA HIS A 17 0.63 -7.86 10.67
C HIS A 17 -0.32 -8.95 10.17
N PHE A 18 -0.94 -8.77 9.00
CA PHE A 18 -1.91 -9.73 8.48
C PHE A 18 -1.28 -11.11 8.24
N ASP A 19 -0.08 -11.18 7.67
CA ASP A 19 0.59 -12.46 7.43
C ASP A 19 0.80 -13.28 8.72
N GLU A 20 1.39 -12.64 9.73
CA GLU A 20 1.64 -13.27 11.03
C GLU A 20 0.35 -13.68 11.74
N CYS A 21 -0.66 -12.79 11.75
CA CYS A 21 -1.94 -13.03 12.39
C CYS A 21 -2.73 -14.16 11.70
N ILE A 22 -2.84 -14.11 10.38
CA ILE A 22 -3.56 -15.13 9.59
C ILE A 22 -2.84 -16.47 9.72
N SER A 23 -1.52 -16.49 9.64
CA SER A 23 -0.72 -17.71 9.84
C SER A 23 -0.89 -18.30 11.24
N PHE A 24 -0.93 -17.46 12.27
CA PHE A 24 -1.22 -17.89 13.63
C PHE A 24 -2.61 -18.53 13.74
N LEU A 25 -3.65 -17.86 13.21
CA LEU A 25 -5.02 -18.37 13.25
C LEU A 25 -5.18 -19.68 12.46
N LYS A 26 -4.63 -19.76 11.24
CA LYS A 26 -4.64 -20.99 10.42
C LYS A 26 -4.00 -22.15 11.18
N ARG A 27 -2.82 -21.93 11.77
CA ARG A 27 -2.08 -22.97 12.51
C ARG A 27 -2.84 -23.54 13.70
N HIS A 28 -3.75 -22.79 14.31
CA HIS A 28 -4.48 -23.24 15.50
C HIS A 28 -5.90 -23.71 15.19
N LEU A 29 -6.63 -23.00 14.31
CA LEU A 29 -8.02 -23.31 13.98
C LEU A 29 -8.15 -24.44 12.94
N MET A 30 -7.16 -24.62 12.07
CA MET A 30 -7.21 -25.56 10.94
C MET A 30 -6.27 -26.77 11.14
N ARG A 31 -5.99 -27.15 12.39
CA ARG A 31 -5.21 -28.36 12.67
C ARG A 31 -6.04 -29.60 12.33
N GLU A 32 -5.44 -30.56 11.62
CA GLU A 32 -6.12 -31.79 11.21
C GLU A 32 -6.47 -32.70 12.41
N ASP A 33 -5.55 -32.84 13.37
CA ASP A 33 -5.72 -33.80 14.47
C ASP A 33 -6.58 -33.26 15.63
N GLU A 34 -6.42 -31.96 15.96
CA GLU A 34 -7.09 -31.33 17.10
C GLU A 34 -7.18 -29.80 16.91
N PRO A 35 -8.25 -29.28 16.30
CA PRO A 35 -8.44 -27.84 16.16
C PRO A 35 -8.62 -27.19 17.53
N ALA A 36 -7.86 -26.14 17.79
CA ALA A 36 -7.90 -25.40 19.05
C ALA A 36 -8.77 -24.15 18.89
N ALA A 37 -9.61 -23.86 19.89
CA ALA A 37 -10.30 -22.58 19.97
C ALA A 37 -9.27 -21.45 20.17
N VAL A 38 -9.42 -20.36 19.40
CA VAL A 38 -8.55 -19.18 19.51
C VAL A 38 -9.41 -17.96 19.82
N LEU A 39 -9.00 -17.19 20.83
CA LEU A 39 -9.56 -15.88 21.12
C LEU A 39 -8.72 -14.79 20.46
N VAL A 40 -9.35 -13.97 19.61
CA VAL A 40 -8.77 -12.73 19.10
C VAL A 40 -9.43 -11.57 19.86
N HIS A 41 -8.64 -10.80 20.60
CA HIS A 41 -9.17 -9.69 21.39
C HIS A 41 -8.35 -8.41 21.20
N CYS A 42 -8.98 -7.27 21.48
CA CYS A 42 -8.34 -5.99 21.69
C CYS A 42 -8.96 -5.35 22.94
N VAL A 43 -8.87 -4.03 23.12
CA VAL A 43 -9.44 -3.36 24.30
C VAL A 43 -10.98 -3.46 24.35
N TYR A 44 -11.66 -3.05 23.28
CA TYR A 44 -13.13 -3.03 23.23
C TYR A 44 -13.76 -4.15 22.40
N GLY A 45 -12.94 -4.90 21.65
CA GLY A 45 -13.44 -5.92 20.72
C GLY A 45 -14.23 -5.36 19.54
N GLN A 46 -13.97 -4.12 19.12
CA GLN A 46 -14.75 -3.41 18.09
C GLN A 46 -14.00 -3.19 16.78
N SER A 47 -12.72 -2.79 16.84
CA SER A 47 -11.95 -2.36 15.66
C SER A 47 -10.77 -3.29 15.37
N ARG A 48 -9.62 -3.17 16.06
CA ARG A 48 -8.39 -3.98 15.81
C ARG A 48 -8.66 -5.48 15.70
N SER A 49 -9.27 -6.09 16.72
CA SER A 49 -9.54 -7.53 16.71
C SER A 49 -10.56 -7.93 15.64
N ALA A 50 -11.59 -7.09 15.40
CA ALA A 50 -12.57 -7.33 14.37
C ALA A 50 -11.93 -7.29 12.97
N ALA A 51 -11.02 -6.34 12.71
CA ALA A 51 -10.28 -6.24 11.47
C ALA A 51 -9.43 -7.48 11.19
N ILE A 52 -8.77 -8.05 12.21
CA ILE A 52 -8.04 -9.32 12.06
C ILE A 52 -8.98 -10.49 11.76
N CYS A 53 -10.15 -10.56 12.41
CA CYS A 53 -11.15 -11.58 12.09
C CYS A 53 -11.67 -11.44 10.64
N VAL A 54 -11.96 -10.22 10.19
CA VAL A 54 -12.38 -9.94 8.81
C VAL A 54 -11.29 -10.34 7.81
N ALA A 55 -10.04 -9.91 8.02
CA ALA A 55 -8.91 -10.28 7.17
C ALA A 55 -8.71 -11.79 7.09
N PHE A 56 -8.89 -12.50 8.21
CA PHE A 56 -8.81 -13.95 8.25
C PHE A 56 -9.88 -14.62 7.38
N LEU A 57 -11.14 -14.18 7.46
CA LEU A 57 -12.23 -14.70 6.62
C LEU A 57 -11.95 -14.44 5.13
N MET A 58 -11.53 -13.23 4.78
CA MET A 58 -11.13 -12.87 3.40
C MET A 58 -10.05 -13.83 2.87
N ALA A 59 -9.01 -14.07 3.68
CA ALA A 59 -7.84 -14.89 3.30
C ALA A 59 -8.07 -16.40 3.30
N THR A 60 -9.13 -16.89 3.95
CA THR A 60 -9.38 -18.34 4.09
C THR A 60 -10.60 -18.81 3.33
N GLN A 61 -11.55 -17.92 3.06
CA GLN A 61 -12.83 -18.25 2.43
C GLN A 61 -13.04 -17.53 1.10
N SER A 62 -12.02 -16.80 0.62
CA SER A 62 -12.07 -16.02 -0.62
C SER A 62 -13.27 -15.07 -0.70
N LYS A 63 -13.69 -14.55 0.46
CA LYS A 63 -14.80 -13.61 0.58
C LYS A 63 -14.35 -12.19 0.31
N THR A 64 -15.29 -11.36 -0.13
CA THR A 64 -15.05 -9.91 -0.24
C THR A 64 -14.91 -9.29 1.15
N LEU A 65 -14.39 -8.06 1.21
CA LEU A 65 -14.38 -7.27 2.45
C LEU A 65 -15.81 -7.14 2.99
N LEU A 66 -16.77 -6.77 2.13
CA LEU A 66 -18.15 -6.56 2.54
C LEU A 66 -18.76 -7.83 3.16
N ASP A 67 -18.65 -8.96 2.47
CA ASP A 67 -19.19 -10.23 2.95
C ASP A 67 -18.55 -10.67 4.27
N SER A 68 -17.23 -10.51 4.37
CA SER A 68 -16.46 -10.87 5.57
C SER A 68 -16.81 -9.96 6.75
N TYR A 69 -16.98 -8.66 6.51
CA TYR A 69 -17.39 -7.70 7.53
C TYR A 69 -18.79 -8.01 8.06
N ASP A 70 -19.75 -8.22 7.16
CA ASP A 70 -21.13 -8.54 7.50
C ASP A 70 -21.24 -9.83 8.31
N GLU A 71 -20.43 -10.84 8.01
CA GLU A 71 -20.39 -12.09 8.77
C GLU A 71 -19.91 -11.88 10.21
N VAL A 72 -18.81 -11.14 10.40
CA VAL A 72 -18.32 -10.80 11.74
C VAL A 72 -19.33 -9.91 12.48
N GLN A 73 -19.97 -8.97 11.80
CA GLN A 73 -20.97 -8.08 12.42
C GLN A 73 -22.23 -8.83 12.86
N LYS A 74 -22.70 -9.81 12.09
CA LYS A 74 -23.85 -10.64 12.46
C LYS A 74 -23.64 -11.34 13.81
N VAL A 75 -22.43 -11.86 14.05
CA VAL A 75 -22.10 -12.54 15.32
C VAL A 75 -21.67 -11.56 16.42
N ARG A 76 -21.15 -10.38 16.05
CA ARG A 76 -20.73 -9.33 16.97
C ARG A 76 -21.26 -7.96 16.50
N PRO A 77 -22.51 -7.60 16.83
CA PRO A 77 -23.16 -6.40 16.29
C PRO A 77 -22.48 -5.06 16.61
N CYS A 78 -21.61 -5.02 17.64
CA CYS A 78 -20.92 -3.79 18.04
C CYS A 78 -19.60 -3.55 17.30
N ILE A 79 -19.21 -4.38 16.32
CA ILE A 79 -17.99 -4.08 15.57
C ILE A 79 -18.13 -2.74 14.86
N SER A 80 -17.04 -1.98 14.91
CA SER A 80 -16.91 -0.67 14.28
C SER A 80 -15.43 -0.49 13.99
N ILE A 81 -15.00 -1.01 12.85
CA ILE A 81 -13.60 -0.91 12.42
C ILE A 81 -13.31 0.53 12.02
N ASN A 82 -12.19 1.07 12.49
CA ASN A 82 -11.82 2.44 12.12
C ASN A 82 -11.59 2.58 10.60
N PRO A 83 -11.83 3.76 10.00
CA PRO A 83 -11.72 3.95 8.56
C PRO A 83 -10.33 3.65 7.97
N GLY A 84 -9.26 3.83 8.74
CA GLY A 84 -7.89 3.50 8.31
C GLY A 84 -7.66 2.01 8.12
N PHE A 85 -8.20 1.18 9.02
CA PHE A 85 -8.15 -0.27 8.88
C PHE A 85 -9.11 -0.79 7.80
N LEU A 86 -10.26 -0.15 7.59
CA LEU A 86 -11.13 -0.47 6.45
C LEU A 86 -10.42 -0.25 5.11
N ARG A 87 -9.74 0.89 4.93
CA ARG A 87 -8.93 1.15 3.73
C ARG A 87 -7.82 0.11 3.53
N GLN A 88 -7.24 -0.38 4.62
CA GLN A 88 -6.24 -1.45 4.58
C GLN A 88 -6.85 -2.80 4.18
N LEU A 89 -8.06 -3.13 4.65
CA LEU A 89 -8.77 -4.33 4.21
C LEU A 89 -9.19 -4.24 2.74
N GLU A 90 -9.63 -3.08 2.24
CA GLU A 90 -9.90 -2.86 0.82
C GLU A 90 -8.63 -3.06 -0.02
N LEU A 91 -7.49 -2.57 0.47
CA LEU A 91 -6.20 -2.78 -0.18
C LEU A 91 -5.82 -4.27 -0.19
N PHE A 92 -6.05 -4.97 0.91
CA PHE A 92 -5.83 -6.40 1.03
C PHE A 92 -6.69 -7.22 0.05
N GLU A 93 -7.95 -6.83 -0.15
CA GLU A 93 -8.81 -7.43 -1.19
C GLU A 93 -8.22 -7.24 -2.60
N ARG A 94 -7.74 -6.03 -2.91
CA ARG A 94 -7.06 -5.73 -4.18
C ARG A 94 -5.69 -6.41 -4.33
N MET A 95 -5.14 -6.92 -3.24
CA MET A 95 -3.98 -7.82 -3.21
C MET A 95 -4.39 -9.30 -3.32
N GLU A 96 -5.63 -9.59 -3.74
CA GLU A 96 -6.18 -10.93 -3.91
C GLU A 96 -6.21 -11.72 -2.60
N ASN A 97 -6.43 -11.02 -1.47
CA ASN A 97 -6.43 -11.59 -0.12
C ASN A 97 -5.11 -12.31 0.25
N ASN A 98 -4.01 -11.93 -0.40
CA ASN A 98 -2.66 -12.43 -0.13
C ASN A 98 -1.87 -11.41 0.70
N PRO A 99 -1.39 -11.76 1.91
CA PRO A 99 -0.69 -10.82 2.78
C PRO A 99 0.79 -10.61 2.39
N GLU A 100 1.25 -11.19 1.28
CA GLU A 100 2.62 -11.02 0.77
C GLU A 100 2.96 -9.57 0.36
N ILE A 101 3.58 -8.83 1.27
CA ILE A 101 3.95 -7.41 1.11
C ILE A 101 4.82 -7.14 -0.15
N MET A 102 5.67 -8.09 -0.53
CA MET A 102 6.71 -7.88 -1.56
C MET A 102 6.28 -8.18 -3.00
N SER A 103 5.00 -8.48 -3.25
CA SER A 103 4.54 -8.74 -4.62
C SER A 103 4.56 -7.48 -5.50
N SER A 104 4.34 -7.66 -6.80
CA SER A 104 4.60 -6.65 -7.84
C SER A 104 3.34 -6.14 -8.53
N THR A 105 2.22 -6.03 -7.82
CA THR A 105 0.99 -5.45 -8.38
C THR A 105 0.87 -3.95 -8.02
N PRO A 106 0.03 -3.17 -8.73
CA PRO A 106 -0.27 -1.79 -8.34
C PRO A 106 -0.79 -1.64 -6.90
N ALA A 107 -1.54 -2.62 -6.39
CA ALA A 107 -1.97 -2.63 -4.98
C ALA A 107 -0.78 -2.73 -4.02
N HIS A 108 0.24 -3.54 -4.34
CA HIS A 108 1.46 -3.60 -3.54
C HIS A 108 2.29 -2.31 -3.61
N ALA A 109 2.22 -1.56 -4.72
CA ALA A 109 2.84 -0.24 -4.80
C ALA A 109 2.14 0.76 -3.87
N GLU A 110 0.83 0.66 -3.71
CA GLU A 110 0.09 1.44 -2.72
C GLU A 110 0.44 1.03 -1.28
N LEU A 111 0.61 -0.26 -1.00
CA LEU A 111 1.10 -0.70 0.30
C LEU A 111 2.49 -0.14 0.62
N ARG A 112 3.45 -0.25 -0.31
CA ARG A 112 4.80 0.31 -0.12
C ARG A 112 4.78 1.82 0.03
N MET A 113 3.86 2.51 -0.65
CA MET A 113 3.61 3.93 -0.41
C MET A 113 3.14 4.21 1.02
N MET A 114 2.16 3.44 1.51
CA MET A 114 1.65 3.56 2.87
C MET A 114 2.75 3.32 3.91
N MET A 115 3.59 2.31 3.71
CA MET A 115 4.76 2.00 4.55
C MET A 115 5.74 3.17 4.62
N ALA A 116 6.15 3.70 3.47
CA ALA A 116 7.09 4.82 3.41
C ALA A 116 6.54 6.08 4.12
N LYS A 117 5.24 6.36 3.96
CA LYS A 117 4.58 7.46 4.67
C LYS A 117 4.52 7.23 6.17
N TRP A 118 4.08 6.05 6.61
CA TRP A 118 3.96 5.71 8.03
C TRP A 118 5.30 5.82 8.74
N GLN A 119 6.36 5.25 8.17
CA GLN A 119 7.69 5.31 8.76
C GLN A 119 8.20 6.74 8.85
N ARG A 120 8.00 7.55 7.79
CA ARG A 120 8.35 8.98 7.82
C ARG A 120 7.64 9.72 8.94
N LEU A 121 6.35 9.44 9.17
CA LEU A 121 5.59 10.06 10.26
C LEU A 121 6.12 9.66 11.64
N LYS A 122 6.60 8.42 11.80
CA LYS A 122 7.12 7.91 13.08
C LYS A 122 8.57 8.31 13.37
N THR A 123 9.43 8.33 12.35
CA THR A 123 10.89 8.46 12.53
C THR A 123 11.49 9.70 11.87
N GLY A 124 10.72 10.42 11.04
CA GLY A 124 11.21 11.49 10.19
C GLY A 124 11.92 11.03 8.91
N VAL A 125 12.10 9.72 8.71
CA VAL A 125 12.84 9.12 7.58
C VAL A 125 11.96 8.08 6.88
N ALA A 126 11.97 8.04 5.55
CA ALA A 126 11.19 7.09 4.75
C ALA A 126 12.07 5.98 4.18
N GLU A 127 12.02 4.74 4.68
CA GLU A 127 12.75 3.64 4.07
C GLU A 127 12.04 3.17 2.80
N ILE A 128 12.81 3.05 1.71
CA ILE A 128 12.26 2.64 0.43
C ILE A 128 12.48 1.15 0.26
N VAL A 129 11.38 0.39 0.29
CA VAL A 129 11.42 -1.05 0.06
C VAL A 129 11.87 -1.32 -1.37
N THR A 130 13.09 -1.84 -1.55
CA THR A 130 13.63 -2.16 -2.86
C THR A 130 13.09 -3.49 -3.35
N THR A 131 11.94 -3.46 -4.00
CA THR A 131 11.48 -4.62 -4.79
C THR A 131 12.29 -4.72 -6.09
N PRO A 132 12.72 -5.93 -6.54
CA PRO A 132 13.40 -6.14 -7.82
C PRO A 132 12.39 -5.96 -8.97
N GLN A 133 12.11 -4.70 -9.30
CA GLN A 133 10.96 -4.27 -10.12
C GLN A 133 11.21 -4.30 -11.63
N LEU A 134 12.40 -4.73 -12.07
CA LEU A 134 12.83 -4.57 -13.47
C LEU A 134 13.12 -5.89 -14.19
N THR A 135 12.87 -7.05 -13.55
CA THR A 135 13.29 -8.37 -14.07
C THR A 135 12.24 -9.11 -14.89
N ARG A 136 11.02 -8.58 -15.03
CA ARG A 136 9.92 -9.21 -15.78
C ARG A 136 9.48 -8.33 -16.96
N PRO A 137 9.05 -8.92 -18.09
CA PRO A 137 8.50 -8.15 -19.21
C PRO A 137 7.27 -7.38 -18.72
N ALA A 138 7.42 -6.06 -18.67
CA ALA A 138 6.39 -5.13 -18.27
C ALA A 138 6.57 -3.84 -19.07
N GLN A 139 5.47 -3.14 -19.30
CA GLN A 139 5.55 -1.82 -19.90
C GLN A 139 6.32 -0.91 -18.95
N SER A 140 7.51 -0.53 -19.40
CA SER A 140 8.47 0.28 -18.65
C SER A 140 8.27 1.74 -18.98
N LEU A 141 8.26 2.57 -17.94
CA LEU A 141 8.22 4.01 -18.07
C LEU A 141 9.65 4.54 -18.05
N CYS A 142 10.06 5.12 -19.17
CA CYS A 142 11.43 5.59 -19.37
C CYS A 142 11.50 7.11 -19.48
N CYS A 143 12.68 7.66 -19.20
CA CYS A 143 12.99 9.05 -19.49
C CYS A 143 12.98 9.30 -21.00
N ARG A 144 12.18 10.26 -21.47
CA ARG A 144 12.07 10.57 -22.91
C ARG A 144 13.38 11.07 -23.52
N LYS A 145 14.29 11.65 -22.73
CA LYS A 145 15.57 12.20 -23.22
C LYS A 145 16.64 11.14 -23.45
N CYS A 146 16.76 10.14 -22.57
CA CYS A 146 17.88 9.19 -22.61
C CYS A 146 17.47 7.72 -22.49
N ASN A 147 16.17 7.40 -22.52
CA ASN A 147 15.62 6.05 -22.39
C ASN A 147 15.92 5.32 -21.07
N TYR A 148 16.50 5.99 -20.06
CA TYR A 148 16.72 5.40 -18.75
C TYR A 148 15.39 4.93 -18.14
N VAL A 149 15.33 3.68 -17.70
CA VAL A 149 14.14 3.05 -17.12
C VAL A 149 13.90 3.58 -15.71
N LEU A 150 12.75 4.20 -15.48
CA LEU A 150 12.43 4.85 -14.20
C LEU A 150 11.63 3.92 -13.30
N CYS A 151 10.65 3.23 -13.87
CA CYS A 151 9.75 2.30 -13.19
C CYS A 151 8.99 1.48 -14.24
N THR A 152 8.10 0.60 -13.81
CA THR A 152 7.12 -0.11 -14.64
C THR A 152 5.70 0.42 -14.38
N THR A 153 4.72 -0.05 -15.14
CA THR A 153 3.30 0.21 -14.86
C THR A 153 2.83 -0.32 -13.50
N ARG A 154 3.54 -1.30 -12.91
CA ARG A 154 3.23 -1.87 -11.58
C ARG A 154 3.57 -0.94 -10.42
N ASN A 155 4.45 0.04 -10.66
CA ASN A 155 4.81 1.07 -9.69
C ASN A 155 3.82 2.22 -9.64
N GLN A 156 2.85 2.26 -10.57
CA GLN A 156 1.94 3.39 -10.70
C GLN A 156 0.82 3.28 -9.69
N LEU A 157 0.56 4.40 -9.01
CA LEU A 157 -0.58 4.57 -8.12
C LEU A 157 -1.77 5.09 -8.92
N THR A 158 -2.91 4.46 -8.73
CA THR A 158 -4.18 4.89 -9.31
C THR A 158 -4.98 5.70 -8.29
N HIS A 159 -5.76 6.66 -8.77
CA HIS A 159 -6.76 7.34 -7.98
C HIS A 159 -7.93 7.75 -8.87
N THR A 160 -9.13 7.64 -8.33
CA THR A 160 -10.37 7.88 -9.08
C THR A 160 -10.77 9.35 -8.97
N PRO A 161 -10.90 10.09 -10.09
CA PRO A 161 -11.42 11.46 -10.11
C PRO A 161 -12.83 11.56 -9.53
N ALA A 162 -13.12 12.63 -8.80
CA ALA A 162 -14.47 12.90 -8.27
C ALA A 162 -15.54 13.05 -9.38
N THR A 163 -15.11 13.47 -10.58
CA THR A 163 -15.97 13.63 -11.77
C THR A 163 -16.17 12.32 -12.55
N GLY A 164 -15.61 11.20 -12.09
CA GLY A 164 -15.51 9.97 -12.87
C GLY A 164 -14.40 10.02 -13.93
N GLY A 165 -14.03 8.86 -14.46
CA GLY A 165 -13.00 8.69 -15.50
C GLY A 165 -11.63 8.25 -14.98
N ILE A 166 -10.61 8.34 -15.84
CA ILE A 166 -9.23 7.92 -15.54
C ILE A 166 -8.35 9.18 -15.42
N CYS A 167 -7.60 9.30 -14.32
CA CYS A 167 -6.66 10.40 -14.17
C CYS A 167 -5.46 10.24 -15.12
N ALA A 168 -5.11 11.30 -15.85
CA ALA A 168 -3.94 11.34 -16.71
C ALA A 168 -2.61 11.61 -15.96
N GLY A 169 -2.67 11.86 -14.65
CA GLY A 169 -1.50 12.10 -13.82
C GLY A 169 -0.74 10.81 -13.53
N ILE A 170 0.58 10.82 -13.73
CA ILE A 170 1.44 9.68 -13.45
C ILE A 170 2.01 9.84 -12.04
N PHE A 171 1.51 9.05 -11.10
CA PHE A 171 2.02 8.96 -9.74
C PHE A 171 2.62 7.58 -9.54
N ILE A 172 3.77 7.53 -8.88
CA ILE A 172 4.47 6.28 -8.61
C ILE A 172 4.80 6.16 -7.14
N GLU A 173 5.02 4.93 -6.69
CA GLU A 173 5.66 4.67 -5.41
C GLU A 173 7.09 5.25 -5.36
N PRO A 174 7.64 5.52 -4.16
CA PRO A 174 9.03 5.96 -4.08
C PRO A 174 9.96 4.87 -4.61
N MET A 175 10.87 5.25 -5.50
CA MET A 175 11.81 4.34 -6.15
C MET A 175 13.22 4.54 -5.61
N GLN A 176 14.04 3.48 -5.63
CA GLN A 176 15.42 3.55 -5.13
C GLN A 176 16.24 4.68 -5.77
N TRP A 177 16.05 4.97 -7.05
CA TRP A 177 16.80 6.04 -7.71
C TRP A 177 16.45 7.45 -7.20
N MET A 178 15.31 7.62 -6.53
CA MET A 178 14.92 8.90 -5.92
C MET A 178 15.75 9.22 -4.67
N THR A 179 16.18 8.19 -3.94
CA THR A 179 17.00 8.34 -2.72
C THR A 179 18.42 8.80 -3.01
N MET A 180 18.86 8.74 -4.28
CA MET A 180 20.14 9.32 -4.72
C MET A 180 20.20 10.84 -4.52
N ASN A 181 19.05 11.52 -4.35
CA ASN A 181 19.01 12.90 -3.90
C ASN A 181 18.93 12.94 -2.37
N PRO A 182 19.95 13.47 -1.65
CA PRO A 182 19.96 13.54 -0.19
C PRO A 182 18.76 14.30 0.41
N THR A 183 18.18 15.24 -0.33
CA THR A 183 17.04 16.02 0.16
C THR A 183 15.72 15.26 0.09
N PHE A 184 15.65 14.13 -0.65
CA PHE A 184 14.43 13.35 -0.82
C PHE A 184 13.89 12.82 0.51
N MET A 185 14.78 12.44 1.41
CA MET A 185 14.45 11.80 2.68
C MET A 185 14.19 12.81 3.80
N THR A 186 14.66 14.04 3.64
CA THR A 186 14.68 15.06 4.71
C THR A 186 13.69 16.18 4.44
N ASN A 187 13.65 16.72 3.22
CA ASN A 187 12.74 17.79 2.86
C ASN A 187 11.32 17.25 2.59
N ASN A 188 10.33 18.15 2.60
CA ASN A 188 8.93 17.78 2.30
C ASN A 188 8.58 17.83 0.82
N ASP A 189 9.33 18.55 0.00
CA ASP A 189 9.13 18.63 -1.45
C ASP A 189 10.44 18.78 -2.22
N GLY A 190 10.38 18.49 -3.51
CA GLY A 190 11.50 18.70 -4.40
C GLY A 190 11.26 18.25 -5.84
N LYS A 191 12.35 18.19 -6.61
CA LYS A 191 12.33 17.83 -8.04
C LYS A 191 12.78 16.38 -8.22
N LEU A 192 12.10 15.67 -9.11
CA LEU A 192 12.55 14.36 -9.61
C LEU A 192 13.44 14.60 -10.83
N LEU A 193 14.69 14.16 -10.76
CA LEU A 193 15.69 14.27 -11.82
C LEU A 193 16.02 12.89 -12.36
N CYS A 194 16.22 12.77 -13.68
CA CYS A 194 16.66 11.53 -14.29
C CYS A 194 18.05 11.13 -13.75
N PRO A 195 18.23 9.89 -13.25
CA PRO A 195 19.52 9.44 -12.70
C PRO A 195 20.65 9.51 -13.73
N SER A 196 20.34 9.19 -14.98
CA SER A 196 21.27 9.18 -16.11
C SER A 196 21.54 10.59 -16.66
N CYS A 197 20.54 11.27 -17.24
CA CYS A 197 20.77 12.52 -17.99
C CYS A 197 20.47 13.82 -17.22
N LYS A 198 20.09 13.72 -15.94
CA LYS A 198 19.73 14.82 -15.03
C LYS A 198 18.56 15.71 -15.49
N ALA A 199 17.85 15.35 -16.56
CA ALA A 199 16.65 16.07 -17.00
C ALA A 199 15.57 16.05 -15.90
N LYS A 200 14.84 17.17 -15.73
CA LYS A 200 13.69 17.24 -14.82
C LYS A 200 12.56 16.35 -15.34
N LEU A 201 12.20 15.34 -14.54
CA LEU A 201 11.14 14.38 -14.83
C LEU A 201 9.81 14.76 -14.18
N GLY A 202 9.87 15.47 -13.05
CA GLY A 202 8.68 15.84 -12.29
C GLY A 202 9.03 16.39 -10.92
N SER A 203 8.19 16.09 -9.93
CA SER A 203 8.30 16.59 -8.57
C SER A 203 7.80 15.57 -7.56
N TRP A 204 8.26 15.71 -6.33
CA TRP A 204 7.80 14.91 -5.20
C TRP A 204 7.35 15.81 -4.06
N ASN A 205 6.39 15.33 -3.25
CA ASN A 205 5.90 16.00 -2.06
C ASN A 205 5.39 14.95 -1.05
N TRP A 206 5.96 14.91 0.14
CA TRP A 206 5.59 13.95 1.19
C TRP A 206 4.25 14.26 1.88
N ILE A 207 3.84 15.54 1.89
CA ILE A 207 2.56 15.98 2.43
C ILE A 207 1.44 15.62 1.45
N GLY A 208 1.71 15.82 0.16
CA GLY A 208 0.80 15.53 -0.94
C GLY A 208 0.56 16.73 -1.85
N VAL A 209 -0.13 16.49 -2.96
CA VAL A 209 -0.50 17.53 -3.94
C VAL A 209 -1.95 17.34 -4.39
N LYS A 210 -2.58 18.44 -4.79
CA LYS A 210 -3.85 18.40 -5.50
C LYS A 210 -3.59 18.06 -6.97
N CYS A 211 -4.04 16.89 -7.39
CA CYS A 211 -3.93 16.46 -8.78
C CYS A 211 -4.89 17.25 -9.68
N ASN A 212 -4.62 17.26 -10.99
CA ASN A 212 -5.47 17.92 -11.98
C ASN A 212 -6.90 17.36 -11.99
N CYS A 213 -7.07 16.07 -11.68
CA CYS A 213 -8.36 15.42 -11.51
C CYS A 213 -9.08 15.79 -10.19
N LYS A 214 -8.53 16.74 -9.43
CA LYS A 214 -9.02 17.28 -8.15
C LYS A 214 -8.83 16.39 -6.92
N CYS A 215 -8.39 15.14 -7.09
CA CYS A 215 -8.03 14.29 -5.95
C CYS A 215 -6.77 14.80 -5.26
N PHE A 216 -6.75 14.70 -3.92
CA PHE A 216 -5.55 14.93 -3.15
C PHE A 216 -4.76 13.62 -3.06
N VAL A 217 -3.51 13.64 -3.53
CA VAL A 217 -2.63 12.46 -3.53
C VAL A 217 -1.54 12.68 -2.51
N SER A 218 -1.39 11.75 -1.55
CA SER A 218 -0.46 11.88 -0.43
C SER A 218 0.10 10.52 0.01
N PRO A 219 1.43 10.34 0.02
CA PRO A 219 2.46 11.19 -0.58
C PRO A 219 2.32 11.25 -2.11
N ALA A 220 3.00 12.22 -2.74
CA ALA A 220 2.92 12.41 -4.20
C ALA A 220 4.30 12.40 -4.84
N PHE A 221 4.60 11.38 -5.65
CA PHE A 221 5.78 11.34 -6.54
C PHE A 221 5.30 11.35 -7.99
N GLN A 222 5.21 12.56 -8.54
CA GLN A 222 4.55 12.80 -9.80
C GLN A 222 5.56 12.93 -10.94
N LEU A 223 5.37 12.14 -11.99
CA LEU A 223 6.11 12.26 -13.24
C LEU A 223 5.30 13.08 -14.26
N VAL A 224 6.00 13.86 -15.07
CA VAL A 224 5.39 14.69 -16.13
C VAL A 224 5.28 13.86 -17.41
N PRO A 225 4.07 13.62 -17.97
CA PRO A 225 3.88 12.77 -19.14
C PRO A 225 4.72 13.17 -20.36
N SER A 226 4.93 14.48 -20.60
CA SER A 226 5.75 14.97 -21.72
C SER A 226 7.25 14.71 -21.54
N ARG A 227 7.70 14.34 -20.33
CA ARG A 227 9.11 14.02 -20.00
C ARG A 227 9.36 12.51 -19.94
N THR A 228 8.32 11.70 -20.03
CA THR A 228 8.38 10.24 -20.00
C THR A 228 7.77 9.62 -21.26
N HIS A 229 8.03 8.34 -21.48
CA HIS A 229 7.36 7.51 -22.49
C HIS A 229 7.35 6.05 -22.07
N CYS A 230 6.44 5.26 -22.64
CA CYS A 230 6.37 3.82 -22.37
C CYS A 230 7.18 3.04 -23.42
N ARG A 231 7.89 2.00 -22.97
CA ARG A 231 8.56 1.01 -23.82
C ARG A 231 8.24 -0.39 -23.29
N VAL A 232 8.04 -1.34 -24.18
CA VAL A 232 8.05 -2.77 -23.80
C VAL A 232 9.52 -3.20 -23.83
N LEU A 233 9.99 -3.73 -22.70
CA LEU A 233 11.33 -4.33 -22.57
C LEU A 233 11.19 -5.85 -22.51
#